data_AF-A0A9W9HTC5-F1
#
_entry.id   AF-A0A9W9HTC5-F1
#
_cell.length_a   1.000
_cell.length_b   1.000
_cell.length_c   1.000
_cell.angle_alpha   90.00
_cell.angle_beta   90.00
_cell.angle_gamma   90.00
#
_symmetry.space_group_name_H-M   'P 1'
#
loop_
_entity.id
_entity.type
_entity.pdbx_description
1 polymer ?
#
loop_
_entity_poly.entity_id
_entity_poly.type
_entity_poly.pdbx_seq_one_letter_code
_entity_poly.pdbx_strand_id
1 'polypeptide(L)'
;MWSWFGGAAAQKRKDAPKNAILGLRAQLEMLQKREKHLENQIAEQDAAARKHVSTNKSGTVLPPTSAPQIKTWKRPAKAALRRKHQHEKNLEQTSAQVVQLEQQIYSIEAANINHETLQAMKSAGDAMKQIHGGMSLEQVDETMYVTRHGNGVGQTTPWDKLREQHLLSQEIGDAITNMPLGEQVDEGELDAELEGMEQEAMDERMLNTGPTPVGSRLEGLPAAGNTELNKSHVPEEEDEEAELAKLKAEMAM
;
A
#
# COMPACT_ATOMS: atom_id res chain seq x y z
N MET A 1 26.03 46.10 -34.20
CA MET A 1 24.62 45.64 -34.29
C MET A 1 24.54 44.18 -33.86
N TRP A 2 24.73 43.89 -32.56
CA TRP A 2 24.85 42.52 -31.99
C TRP A 2 24.01 42.39 -30.70
N SER A 3 22.72 42.74 -30.75
CA SER A 3 21.84 42.76 -29.56
C SER A 3 20.50 42.06 -29.75
N TRP A 4 20.39 41.08 -30.66
CA TRP A 4 19.13 40.36 -30.92
C TRP A 4 19.08 38.91 -30.38
N PHE A 5 20.22 38.25 -30.16
CA PHE A 5 20.24 36.84 -29.73
C PHE A 5 20.30 36.61 -28.20
N GLY A 6 20.50 37.65 -27.38
CA GLY A 6 20.63 37.50 -25.92
C GLY A 6 19.31 37.38 -25.15
N GLY A 7 18.23 37.97 -25.65
CA GLY A 7 16.95 38.04 -24.94
C GLY A 7 16.23 36.69 -24.82
N ALA A 8 16.24 35.88 -25.89
CA ALA A 8 15.55 34.58 -25.90
C ALA A 8 16.21 33.55 -24.97
N ALA A 9 17.54 33.56 -24.85
CA ALA A 9 18.27 32.68 -23.95
C ALA A 9 18.07 33.07 -22.46
N ALA A 10 18.01 34.36 -22.17
CA ALA A 10 17.72 34.86 -20.82
C ALA A 10 16.28 34.55 -20.39
N GLN A 11 15.30 34.67 -21.30
CA GLN A 11 13.91 34.31 -21.05
C GLN A 11 13.76 32.81 -20.77
N LYS A 12 14.38 31.95 -21.61
CA LYS A 12 14.39 30.49 -21.40
C LYS A 12 14.92 30.07 -20.03
N ARG A 13 15.94 30.77 -19.50
CA ARG A 13 16.48 30.48 -18.15
C ARG A 13 15.50 30.86 -17.04
N LYS A 14 14.73 31.93 -17.21
CA LYS A 14 13.68 32.34 -16.25
C LYS A 14 12.48 31.38 -16.26
N ASP A 15 12.13 30.83 -17.42
CA ASP A 15 10.98 29.94 -17.56
C ASP A 15 11.30 28.46 -17.29
N ALA A 16 12.60 28.09 -17.21
CA ALA A 16 13.03 26.71 -17.02
C ALA A 16 12.45 26.02 -15.76
N PRO A 17 12.44 26.64 -14.56
CA PRO A 17 11.87 26.01 -13.36
C PRO A 17 10.36 25.77 -13.51
N LYS A 18 9.64 26.75 -14.08
CA LYS A 18 8.18 26.65 -14.30
C LYS A 18 7.84 25.54 -15.29
N ASN A 19 8.58 25.46 -16.40
CA ASN A 19 8.38 24.41 -17.41
C ASN A 19 8.70 23.01 -16.85
N ALA A 20 9.73 22.89 -16.01
CA ALA A 20 10.05 21.64 -15.33
C ALA A 20 8.92 21.21 -14.38
N ILE A 21 8.42 22.11 -13.54
CA ILE A 21 7.29 21.84 -12.64
C ILE A 21 6.03 21.42 -13.43
N LEU A 22 5.71 22.12 -14.52
CA LEU A 22 4.57 21.76 -15.37
C LEU A 22 4.72 20.36 -15.97
N GLY A 23 5.92 20.01 -16.45
CA GLY A 23 6.22 18.67 -16.95
C GLY A 23 6.07 17.58 -15.89
N LEU A 24 6.60 17.80 -14.69
CA LEU A 24 6.50 16.87 -13.56
C LEU A 24 5.04 16.70 -13.11
N ARG A 25 4.25 17.77 -13.06
CA ARG A 25 2.82 17.71 -12.73
C ARG A 25 2.00 16.94 -13.78
N ALA A 26 2.34 17.08 -15.05
CA ALA A 26 1.71 16.29 -16.11
C ALA A 26 2.03 14.79 -15.97
N GLN A 27 3.27 14.45 -15.60
CA GLN A 27 3.65 13.06 -15.29
C GLN A 27 2.92 12.53 -14.04
N LEU A 28 2.79 13.34 -13.00
CA LEU A 28 2.02 13.01 -11.79
C LEU A 28 0.57 12.63 -12.13
N GLU A 29 -0.10 13.43 -12.98
CA GLU A 29 -1.47 13.14 -13.41
C GLU A 29 -1.58 11.77 -14.13
N MET A 30 -0.57 11.42 -14.94
CA MET A 30 -0.52 10.13 -15.62
C MET A 30 -0.29 8.97 -14.65
N LEU A 31 0.58 9.15 -13.65
CA LEU A 31 0.80 8.14 -12.60
C LEU A 31 -0.45 7.95 -11.75
N GLN A 32 -1.16 9.02 -11.37
CA GLN A 32 -2.42 8.93 -10.62
C GLN A 32 -3.52 8.19 -11.41
N LYS A 33 -3.58 8.40 -12.74
CA LYS A 33 -4.48 7.61 -13.61
C LYS A 33 -4.09 6.14 -13.64
N ARG A 34 -2.79 5.85 -13.65
CA ARG A 34 -2.26 4.48 -13.58
C ARG A 34 -2.57 3.81 -12.24
N GLU A 35 -2.44 4.52 -11.11
CA GLU A 35 -2.82 4.01 -9.79
C GLU A 35 -4.29 3.57 -9.79
N LYS A 36 -5.21 4.46 -10.17
CA LYS A 36 -6.64 4.13 -10.28
C LYS A 36 -6.92 2.94 -11.19
N HIS A 37 -6.18 2.82 -12.29
CA HIS A 37 -6.32 1.67 -13.18
C HIS A 37 -5.87 0.37 -12.50
N LEU A 38 -4.74 0.39 -11.79
CA LEU A 38 -4.22 -0.75 -11.04
C LEU A 38 -5.16 -1.13 -9.88
N GLU A 39 -5.69 -0.16 -9.12
CA GLU A 39 -6.71 -0.39 -8.09
C GLU A 39 -7.94 -1.12 -8.63
N ASN A 40 -8.44 -0.69 -9.80
CA ASN A 40 -9.55 -1.38 -10.46
C ASN A 40 -9.17 -2.81 -10.87
N GLN A 41 -7.97 -3.02 -11.43
CA GLN A 41 -7.49 -4.36 -11.81
C GLN A 41 -7.36 -5.27 -10.58
N ILE A 42 -6.87 -4.76 -9.46
CA ILE A 42 -6.77 -5.49 -8.18
C ILE A 42 -8.17 -5.92 -7.73
N ALA A 43 -9.13 -4.99 -7.70
CA ALA A 43 -10.51 -5.28 -7.32
C ALA A 43 -11.18 -6.32 -8.25
N GLU A 44 -10.93 -6.23 -9.56
CA GLU A 44 -11.42 -7.20 -10.54
C GLU A 44 -10.86 -8.61 -10.29
N GLN A 45 -9.55 -8.74 -10.02
CA GLN A 45 -8.92 -10.03 -9.75
C GLN A 45 -9.35 -10.61 -8.40
N ASP A 46 -9.50 -9.78 -7.36
CA ASP A 46 -10.02 -10.20 -6.06
C ASP A 46 -11.46 -10.74 -6.19
N ALA A 47 -12.32 -10.00 -6.89
CA ALA A 47 -13.69 -10.45 -7.18
C ALA A 47 -13.71 -11.76 -7.99
N ALA A 48 -12.81 -11.92 -8.96
CA ALA A 48 -12.67 -13.16 -9.71
C ALA A 48 -12.24 -14.34 -8.83
N ALA A 49 -11.27 -14.14 -7.94
CA ALA A 49 -10.83 -15.15 -6.97
C ALA A 49 -11.99 -15.57 -6.05
N ARG A 50 -12.70 -14.61 -5.43
CA ARG A 50 -13.89 -14.85 -4.60
C ARG A 50 -15.00 -15.58 -5.36
N LYS A 51 -15.22 -15.22 -6.62
CA LYS A 51 -16.19 -15.91 -7.49
C LYS A 51 -15.80 -17.37 -7.73
N HIS A 52 -14.53 -17.66 -7.97
CA HIS A 52 -14.07 -19.03 -8.16
C HIS A 52 -14.21 -19.88 -6.89
N VAL A 53 -13.88 -19.32 -5.72
CA VAL A 53 -14.08 -19.96 -4.41
C VAL A 53 -15.57 -20.26 -4.17
N SER A 54 -16.46 -19.31 -4.45
CA SER A 54 -17.89 -19.46 -4.20
C SER A 54 -18.64 -20.35 -5.21
N THR A 55 -18.22 -20.35 -6.49
CA THR A 55 -18.90 -21.06 -7.61
C THR A 55 -18.79 -22.58 -7.55
N ASN A 56 -17.87 -23.14 -6.74
CA ASN A 56 -17.71 -24.59 -6.52
C ASN A 56 -18.95 -25.29 -5.90
N LYS A 57 -20.06 -24.59 -5.61
CA LYS A 57 -21.30 -25.20 -5.10
C LYS A 57 -22.51 -25.19 -6.07
N SER A 58 -22.38 -24.73 -7.33
CA SER A 58 -23.51 -24.87 -8.29
C SER A 58 -23.59 -26.26 -8.94
N GLY A 59 -22.56 -27.11 -8.79
CA GLY A 59 -22.57 -28.49 -9.27
C GLY A 59 -22.66 -29.46 -8.10
N THR A 60 -23.88 -29.90 -7.79
CA THR A 60 -24.22 -31.07 -6.96
C THR A 60 -23.59 -31.17 -5.57
N VAL A 61 -24.45 -31.18 -4.54
CA VAL A 61 -24.13 -31.82 -3.26
C VAL A 61 -23.83 -33.29 -3.55
N LEU A 62 -22.57 -33.64 -3.76
CA LEU A 62 -22.13 -35.03 -3.88
C LEU A 62 -21.63 -35.50 -2.50
N PRO A 63 -21.95 -36.74 -2.11
CA PRO A 63 -21.51 -37.32 -0.84
C PRO A 63 -19.97 -37.42 -0.78
N PRO A 64 -19.39 -37.44 0.44
CA PRO A 64 -17.95 -37.35 0.66
C PRO A 64 -17.24 -38.69 0.40
N THR A 65 -17.22 -39.21 -0.82
CA THR A 65 -16.49 -40.47 -1.10
C THR A 65 -15.83 -40.62 -2.49
N SER A 66 -15.66 -39.57 -3.30
CA SER A 66 -14.77 -39.67 -4.47
C SER A 66 -14.21 -38.33 -4.96
N ALA A 67 -12.90 -38.12 -4.79
CA ALA A 67 -12.14 -37.09 -5.50
C ALA A 67 -12.23 -37.33 -7.03
N PRO A 68 -12.57 -36.32 -7.86
CA PRO A 68 -11.61 -35.28 -8.27
C PRO A 68 -12.23 -33.88 -8.54
N GLN A 69 -13.34 -33.50 -7.90
CA GLN A 69 -13.99 -32.20 -8.16
C GLN A 69 -13.40 -31.00 -7.37
N ILE A 70 -12.67 -31.25 -6.29
CA ILE A 70 -12.15 -30.19 -5.38
C ILE A 70 -11.03 -29.35 -6.03
N LYS A 71 -10.41 -29.79 -7.14
CA LYS A 71 -9.25 -29.13 -7.77
C LYS A 71 -9.57 -28.14 -8.90
N THR A 72 -10.80 -28.10 -9.42
CA THR A 72 -11.10 -27.41 -10.69
C THR A 72 -11.14 -25.88 -10.54
N TRP A 73 -11.57 -25.39 -9.39
CA TRP A 73 -11.75 -23.97 -9.12
C TRP A 73 -10.50 -23.34 -8.47
N LYS A 74 -9.67 -24.13 -7.77
CA LYS A 74 -8.43 -23.65 -7.12
C LYS A 74 -7.44 -23.06 -8.12
N ARG A 75 -7.27 -23.72 -9.28
CA ARG A 75 -6.35 -23.25 -10.33
C ARG A 75 -6.70 -21.85 -10.88
N PRO A 76 -7.93 -21.58 -11.34
CA PRO A 76 -8.29 -20.23 -11.79
C PRO A 76 -8.33 -19.21 -10.65
N ALA A 77 -8.72 -19.60 -9.42
CA ALA A 77 -8.65 -18.72 -8.25
C ALA A 77 -7.20 -18.28 -7.94
N LYS A 78 -6.27 -19.25 -7.87
CA LYS A 78 -4.85 -18.97 -7.65
C LYS A 78 -4.23 -18.12 -8.76
N ALA A 79 -4.64 -18.35 -10.01
CA ALA A 79 -4.20 -17.52 -11.13
C ALA A 79 -4.72 -16.07 -11.03
N ALA A 80 -5.93 -15.87 -10.52
CA ALA A 80 -6.46 -14.54 -10.24
C ALA A 80 -5.70 -13.85 -9.10
N LEU A 81 -5.45 -14.55 -7.98
CA LEU A 81 -4.65 -14.02 -6.87
C LEU A 81 -3.22 -13.66 -7.28
N ARG A 82 -2.58 -14.47 -8.13
CA ARG A 82 -1.27 -14.12 -8.68
C ARG A 82 -1.28 -12.82 -9.48
N ARG A 83 -2.33 -12.59 -10.28
CA ARG A 83 -2.49 -11.34 -11.02
C ARG A 83 -2.75 -10.17 -10.08
N LYS A 84 -3.59 -10.37 -9.06
CA LYS A 84 -3.86 -9.40 -7.98
C LYS A 84 -2.54 -8.93 -7.34
N HIS A 85 -1.73 -9.86 -6.84
CA HIS A 85 -0.41 -9.56 -6.24
C HIS A 85 0.52 -8.82 -7.19
N GLN A 86 0.55 -9.22 -8.46
CA GLN A 86 1.34 -8.51 -9.46
C GLN A 86 0.87 -7.07 -9.67
N HIS A 87 -0.45 -6.83 -9.65
CA HIS A 87 -1.01 -5.48 -9.75
C HIS A 87 -0.75 -4.66 -8.47
N GLU A 88 -0.80 -5.27 -7.28
CA GLU A 88 -0.46 -4.64 -6.00
C GLU A 88 1.00 -4.18 -5.97
N LYS A 89 1.94 -5.03 -6.40
CA LYS A 89 3.35 -4.67 -6.54
C LYS A 89 3.55 -3.51 -7.54
N ASN A 90 2.82 -3.56 -8.66
CA ASN A 90 2.87 -2.47 -9.65
C ASN A 90 2.27 -1.17 -9.10
N LEU A 91 1.25 -1.26 -8.23
CA LEU A 91 0.63 -0.11 -7.57
C LEU A 91 1.63 0.52 -6.60
N GLU A 92 2.24 -0.29 -5.74
CA GLU A 92 3.28 0.16 -4.80
C GLU A 92 4.43 0.88 -5.52
N GLN A 93 4.94 0.31 -6.62
CA GLN A 93 5.95 0.97 -7.45
C GLN A 93 5.46 2.30 -8.03
N THR A 94 4.21 2.36 -8.47
CA THR A 94 3.62 3.58 -9.04
C THR A 94 3.48 4.66 -7.97
N SER A 95 3.01 4.30 -6.77
CA SER A 95 2.89 5.22 -5.64
C SER A 95 4.25 5.73 -5.16
N ALA A 96 5.27 4.88 -5.17
CA ALA A 96 6.64 5.29 -4.84
C ALA A 96 7.19 6.32 -5.86
N GLN A 97 6.88 6.13 -7.16
CA GLN A 97 7.22 7.11 -8.20
C GLN A 97 6.47 8.43 -8.03
N VAL A 98 5.20 8.40 -7.61
CA VAL A 98 4.40 9.60 -7.31
C VAL A 98 5.09 10.42 -6.21
N VAL A 99 5.43 9.79 -5.08
CA VAL A 99 6.12 10.46 -3.97
C VAL A 99 7.45 11.08 -4.42
N GLN A 100 8.21 10.37 -5.26
CA GLN A 100 9.47 10.89 -5.79
C GLN A 100 9.27 12.13 -6.66
N LEU A 101 8.26 12.15 -7.55
CA LEU A 101 7.96 13.33 -8.37
C LEU A 101 7.48 14.51 -7.54
N GLU A 102 6.67 14.28 -6.51
CA GLU A 102 6.21 15.33 -5.58
C GLU A 102 7.38 15.98 -4.85
N GLN A 103 8.34 15.17 -4.37
CA GLN A 103 9.56 15.67 -3.76
C GLN A 103 10.41 16.50 -4.73
N GLN A 104 10.53 16.06 -5.99
CA GLN A 104 11.25 16.84 -7.01
C GLN A 104 10.58 18.18 -7.29
N ILE A 105 9.24 18.21 -7.39
CA ILE A 105 8.48 19.45 -7.55
C ILE A 105 8.77 20.39 -6.38
N TYR A 106 8.65 19.90 -5.14
CA TYR A 106 8.94 20.69 -3.94
C TYR A 106 10.36 21.23 -3.94
N SER A 107 11.36 20.41 -4.28
CA SER A 107 12.76 20.84 -4.36
C SER A 107 12.98 21.94 -5.39
N ILE A 108 12.33 21.86 -6.56
CA ILE A 108 12.45 22.89 -7.61
C ILE A 108 11.77 24.18 -7.16
N GLU A 109 10.60 24.08 -6.53
CA GLU A 109 9.87 25.24 -5.98
C GLU A 109 10.70 25.94 -4.89
N ALA A 110 11.27 25.18 -3.95
CA ALA A 110 12.15 25.70 -2.91
C ALA A 110 13.42 26.35 -3.49
N ALA A 111 14.06 25.70 -4.48
CA ALA A 111 15.23 26.25 -5.16
C ALA A 111 14.90 27.57 -5.90
N ASN A 112 13.72 27.68 -6.51
CA ASN A 112 13.29 28.90 -7.18
C ASN A 112 13.06 30.05 -6.18
N ILE A 113 12.38 29.79 -5.05
CA ILE A 113 12.17 30.79 -3.99
C ILE A 113 13.51 31.27 -3.41
N ASN A 114 14.44 30.33 -3.16
CA ASN A 114 15.78 30.66 -2.67
C ASN A 114 16.54 31.52 -3.68
N HIS A 115 16.44 31.19 -4.98
CA HIS A 115 17.07 31.97 -6.04
C HIS A 115 16.51 33.40 -6.10
N GLU A 116 15.19 33.58 -6.01
CA GLU A 116 14.53 34.89 -5.98
C GLU A 116 14.94 35.70 -4.74
N THR A 117 15.02 35.06 -3.58
CA THR A 117 15.49 35.67 -2.32
C THR A 117 16.93 36.16 -2.45
N LEU A 118 17.82 35.32 -2.98
CA LEU A 118 19.22 35.69 -3.21
C LEU A 118 19.36 36.84 -4.21
N GLN A 119 18.54 36.88 -5.27
CA GLN A 119 18.50 38.01 -6.21
C GLN A 119 18.04 39.30 -5.54
N ALA A 120 17.00 39.24 -4.68
CA ALA A 120 16.53 40.38 -3.92
C ALA A 120 17.59 40.89 -2.94
N MET A 121 18.25 40.00 -2.20
CA MET A 121 19.36 40.33 -1.30
C MET A 121 20.54 40.96 -2.04
N LYS A 122 20.90 40.44 -3.22
CA LYS A 122 21.95 41.03 -4.07
C LYS A 122 21.58 42.44 -4.49
N SER A 123 20.34 42.65 -4.94
CA SER A 123 19.84 43.97 -5.34
C SER A 123 19.83 44.95 -4.17
N ALA A 124 19.41 44.51 -2.98
CA ALA A 124 19.46 45.29 -1.75
C ALA A 124 20.90 45.64 -1.35
N GLY A 125 21.85 44.70 -1.47
CA GLY A 125 23.27 44.94 -1.22
C GLY A 125 23.89 45.94 -2.20
N ASP A 126 23.55 45.86 -3.48
CA ASP A 126 24.00 46.81 -4.50
C ASP A 126 23.41 48.21 -4.24
N ALA A 127 22.14 48.31 -3.83
CA ALA A 127 21.54 49.56 -3.39
C ALA A 127 22.22 50.12 -2.12
N MET A 128 22.51 49.27 -1.12
CA MET A 128 23.24 49.68 0.08
C MET A 128 24.65 50.18 -0.24
N LYS A 129 25.38 49.54 -1.18
CA LYS A 129 26.69 50.03 -1.64
C LYS A 129 26.58 51.40 -2.31
N GLN A 130 25.52 51.66 -3.08
CA GLN A 130 25.29 52.97 -3.68
C GLN A 130 24.97 54.02 -2.61
N ILE A 131 24.16 53.68 -1.60
CA ILE A 131 23.83 54.56 -0.46
C ILE A 131 25.09 54.85 0.38
N HIS A 132 25.95 53.85 0.61
CA HIS A 132 27.19 53.98 1.37
C HIS A 132 28.40 54.43 0.53
N GLY A 133 28.21 54.71 -0.77
CA GLY A 133 29.25 55.15 -1.71
C GLY A 133 29.91 56.50 -1.38
N GLY A 134 29.66 57.06 -0.19
CA GLY A 134 30.30 58.23 0.39
C GLY A 134 30.79 58.08 1.84
N MET A 135 30.73 56.89 2.45
CA MET A 135 31.32 56.63 3.79
C MET A 135 32.72 56.04 3.63
N SER A 136 33.71 56.65 4.28
CA SER A 136 35.11 56.20 4.21
C SER A 136 35.29 54.82 4.83
N LEU A 137 36.29 54.09 4.33
CA LEU A 137 36.61 52.70 4.68
C LEU A 137 36.76 52.49 6.22
N GLU A 138 37.16 53.51 6.97
CA GLU A 138 37.25 53.46 8.45
C GLU A 138 35.88 53.30 9.17
N GLN A 139 34.76 53.76 8.60
CA GLN A 139 33.44 53.66 9.25
C GLN A 139 32.73 52.31 8.98
N VAL A 140 33.23 51.54 8.02
CA VAL A 140 32.64 50.27 7.58
C VAL A 140 33.09 49.09 8.46
N ASP A 141 34.28 49.17 9.07
CA ASP A 141 34.83 48.07 9.89
C ASP A 141 34.04 47.89 11.20
N GLU A 142 33.53 48.97 11.78
CA GLU A 142 32.73 48.95 13.01
C GLU A 142 31.29 48.43 12.79
N THR A 143 30.70 48.71 11.62
CA THR A 143 29.32 48.32 11.27
C THR A 143 29.24 46.91 10.65
N MET A 144 30.27 46.49 9.90
CA MET A 144 30.35 45.14 9.34
C MET A 144 30.61 44.08 10.44
N TYR A 145 31.36 44.44 11.48
CA TYR A 145 31.57 43.57 12.65
C TYR A 145 30.27 43.32 13.44
N VAL A 146 29.44 44.36 13.64
CA VAL A 146 28.16 44.23 14.37
C VAL A 146 27.11 43.42 13.58
N THR A 147 27.09 43.53 12.25
CA THR A 147 26.10 42.79 11.43
C THR A 147 26.43 41.28 11.34
N ARG A 148 27.69 40.89 11.57
CA ARG A 148 28.12 39.48 11.54
C ARG A 148 27.75 38.71 12.82
N HIS A 149 27.50 39.41 13.93
CA HIS A 149 27.28 38.78 15.25
C HIS A 149 25.82 38.83 15.75
N GLY A 150 24.87 39.36 14.98
CA GLY A 150 23.49 39.61 15.43
C GLY A 150 22.47 38.47 15.26
N ASN A 151 22.75 37.40 14.51
CA ASN A 151 21.77 36.32 14.30
C ASN A 151 22.37 34.97 14.69
N GLY A 152 21.82 34.39 15.75
CA GLY A 152 22.31 33.22 16.46
C GLY A 152 22.58 32.01 15.57
N VAL A 153 23.75 31.41 15.83
CA VAL A 153 24.14 30.05 15.44
C VAL A 153 23.11 29.09 16.04
N GLY A 154 22.22 28.54 15.21
CA GLY A 154 21.24 27.55 15.67
C GLY A 154 19.94 27.46 14.88
N GLN A 155 19.64 28.41 13.99
CA GLN A 155 18.53 28.21 13.04
C GLN A 155 18.98 27.26 11.94
N THR A 156 18.49 26.02 12.01
CA THR A 156 18.47 25.03 10.92
C THR A 156 18.22 25.77 9.62
N THR A 157 19.27 25.93 8.82
CA THR A 157 19.16 26.74 7.62
C THR A 157 18.23 26.01 6.64
N PRO A 158 17.53 26.72 5.74
CA PRO A 158 16.76 26.06 4.68
C PRO A 158 17.57 25.01 3.91
N TRP A 159 18.90 25.19 3.87
CA TRP A 159 19.87 24.25 3.33
C TRP A 159 19.93 22.90 4.05
N ASP A 160 19.73 22.87 5.37
CA ASP A 160 19.80 21.64 6.16
C ASP A 160 18.54 20.79 5.95
N LYS A 161 17.35 21.42 5.93
CA LYS A 161 16.08 20.73 5.63
C LYS A 161 16.03 20.17 4.20
N LEU A 162 16.57 20.93 3.23
CA LEU A 162 16.64 20.47 1.84
C LEU A 162 17.61 19.28 1.69
N ARG A 163 18.72 19.28 2.43
CA ARG A 163 19.68 18.17 2.43
C ARG A 163 19.10 16.91 3.06
N GLU A 164 18.41 17.03 4.19
CA GLU A 164 17.73 15.91 4.85
C GLU A 164 16.66 15.30 3.94
N GLN A 165 15.84 16.13 3.28
CA GLN A 165 14.87 15.62 2.31
C GLN A 165 15.53 14.99 1.08
N HIS A 166 16.67 15.50 0.62
CA HIS A 166 17.41 14.89 -0.49
C HIS A 166 18.00 13.53 -0.11
N LEU A 167 18.51 13.38 1.10
CA LEU A 167 19.03 12.10 1.61
C LEU A 167 17.90 11.06 1.74
N LEU A 168 16.74 11.45 2.27
CA LEU A 168 15.55 10.59 2.29
C LEU A 168 15.11 10.20 0.87
N SER A 169 15.19 11.13 -0.08
CA SER A 169 14.84 10.87 -1.48
C SER A 169 15.81 9.88 -2.17
N GLN A 170 17.12 9.93 -1.84
CA GLN A 170 18.08 8.95 -2.32
C GLN A 170 17.81 7.56 -1.74
N GLU A 171 17.47 7.47 -0.45
CA GLU A 171 17.08 6.20 0.18
C GLU A 171 15.83 5.60 -0.46
N ILE A 172 14.81 6.43 -0.72
CA ILE A 172 13.59 6.01 -1.45
C ILE A 172 13.94 5.60 -2.89
N GLY A 173 14.78 6.38 -3.57
CA GLY A 173 15.21 6.07 -4.94
C GLY A 173 15.95 4.73 -5.01
N ASP A 174 16.85 4.47 -4.07
CA ASP A 174 17.60 3.22 -3.99
C ASP A 174 16.68 2.04 -3.62
N ALA A 175 15.71 2.24 -2.72
CA ALA A 175 14.71 1.23 -2.39
C ALA A 175 13.83 0.87 -3.60
N ILE A 176 13.41 1.87 -4.40
CA ILE A 176 12.61 1.65 -5.62
C ILE A 176 13.44 0.97 -6.71
N THR A 177 14.68 1.41 -6.92
CA THR A 177 15.53 0.91 -8.01
C THR A 177 16.04 -0.51 -7.72
N ASN A 178 16.25 -0.85 -6.45
CA ASN A 178 16.63 -2.18 -6.02
C ASN A 178 15.45 -3.12 -5.78
N MET A 179 14.20 -2.66 -5.95
CA MET A 179 13.06 -3.55 -5.85
C MET A 179 13.13 -4.57 -7.00
N PRO A 180 13.35 -5.87 -6.73
CA PRO A 180 13.60 -6.84 -7.78
C PRO A 180 12.39 -6.90 -8.72
N LEU A 181 12.63 -6.44 -9.96
CA LEU A 181 11.78 -6.64 -11.11
C LEU A 181 11.73 -8.15 -11.39
N GLY A 182 10.75 -8.83 -10.81
CA GLY A 182 10.53 -10.26 -11.06
C GLY A 182 10.70 -11.19 -9.86
N GLU A 183 10.63 -10.69 -8.62
CA GLU A 183 10.32 -11.61 -7.51
C GLU A 183 9.00 -12.30 -7.83
N GLN A 184 9.09 -13.61 -8.07
CA GLN A 184 7.93 -14.42 -8.42
C GLN A 184 7.06 -14.50 -7.17
N VAL A 185 5.77 -14.20 -7.34
CA VAL A 185 4.79 -14.37 -6.27
C VAL A 185 4.92 -15.78 -5.70
N ASP A 186 5.15 -15.90 -4.39
CA ASP A 186 5.34 -17.19 -3.74
C ASP A 186 4.06 -18.02 -3.88
N GLU A 187 4.21 -19.21 -4.45
CA GLU A 187 3.11 -20.15 -4.61
C GLU A 187 2.55 -20.58 -3.25
N GLY A 188 3.37 -20.63 -2.19
CA GLY A 188 2.93 -20.97 -0.83
C GLY A 188 2.10 -19.88 -0.18
N GLU A 189 2.47 -18.61 -0.37
CA GLU A 189 1.68 -17.47 0.09
C GLU A 189 0.29 -17.43 -0.58
N LEU A 190 0.25 -17.67 -1.89
CA LEU A 190 -1.00 -17.75 -2.64
C LEU A 190 -1.90 -18.90 -2.19
N ASP A 191 -1.32 -20.04 -1.79
CA ASP A 191 -2.10 -21.17 -1.26
C ASP A 191 -2.68 -20.83 0.13
N ALA A 192 -1.91 -20.16 0.99
CA ALA A 192 -2.38 -19.70 2.29
C ALA A 192 -3.50 -18.64 2.18
N GLU A 193 -3.36 -17.66 1.29
CA GLU A 193 -4.42 -16.66 1.03
C GLU A 193 -5.69 -17.34 0.51
N LEU A 194 -5.53 -18.30 -0.41
CA LEU A 194 -6.66 -19.05 -0.97
C LEU A 194 -7.39 -19.87 0.09
N GLU A 195 -6.66 -20.54 1.00
CA GLU A 195 -7.24 -21.27 2.13
C GLU A 195 -8.00 -20.35 3.08
N GLY A 196 -7.47 -19.15 3.36
CA GLY A 196 -8.18 -18.11 4.11
C GLY A 196 -9.49 -17.71 3.44
N MET A 197 -9.48 -17.45 2.14
CA MET A 197 -10.68 -17.12 1.37
C MET A 197 -11.70 -18.28 1.34
N GLU A 198 -11.24 -19.53 1.31
CA GLU A 198 -12.10 -20.71 1.44
C GLU A 198 -12.83 -20.70 2.78
N GLN A 199 -12.09 -20.46 3.87
CA GLN A 199 -12.64 -20.43 5.22
C GLN A 199 -13.64 -19.29 5.41
N GLU A 200 -13.29 -18.06 4.99
CA GLU A 200 -14.20 -16.90 5.00
C GLU A 200 -15.51 -17.20 4.29
N ALA A 201 -15.44 -17.81 3.09
CA ALA A 201 -16.61 -18.17 2.31
C ALA A 201 -17.43 -19.32 2.94
N MET A 202 -16.82 -20.17 3.77
CA MET A 202 -17.54 -21.19 4.53
C MET A 202 -18.22 -20.58 5.75
N ASP A 203 -17.55 -19.71 6.48
CA ASP A 203 -18.09 -19.01 7.65
C ASP A 203 -19.27 -18.11 7.25
N GLU A 204 -19.13 -17.33 6.18
CA GLU A 204 -20.22 -16.51 5.63
C GLU A 204 -21.45 -17.34 5.28
N ARG A 205 -21.26 -18.58 4.80
CA ARG A 205 -22.37 -19.50 4.56
C ARG A 205 -22.99 -20.03 5.85
N MET A 206 -22.19 -20.42 6.84
CA MET A 206 -22.71 -20.88 8.13
C MET A 206 -23.53 -19.79 8.83
N LEU A 207 -23.14 -18.52 8.67
CA LEU A 207 -23.91 -17.38 9.16
C LEU A 207 -25.21 -17.16 8.36
N ASN A 208 -25.20 -17.46 7.06
CA ASN A 208 -26.34 -17.25 6.15
C ASN A 208 -27.26 -18.47 5.98
N THR A 209 -26.96 -19.63 6.56
CA THR A 209 -27.94 -20.72 6.68
C THR A 209 -28.97 -20.27 7.71
N GLY A 210 -30.14 -19.83 7.23
CA GLY A 210 -31.29 -19.44 8.07
C GLY A 210 -31.67 -20.52 9.10
N PRO A 211 -32.57 -20.21 10.04
CA PRO A 211 -32.88 -21.09 11.18
C PRO A 211 -33.12 -22.51 10.70
N THR A 212 -32.26 -23.43 11.14
CA THR A 212 -32.43 -24.86 10.87
C THR A 212 -33.82 -25.24 11.39
N PRO A 213 -34.65 -25.96 10.60
CA PRO A 213 -35.93 -26.43 11.09
C PRO A 213 -35.67 -27.52 12.14
N VAL A 214 -35.53 -27.10 13.40
CA VAL A 214 -35.53 -27.97 14.58
C VAL A 214 -36.96 -28.23 15.09
N GLY A 215 -37.98 -27.83 14.35
CA GLY A 215 -39.39 -28.08 14.65
C GLY A 215 -40.11 -28.76 13.49
N SER A 216 -40.95 -29.74 13.82
CA SER A 216 -41.84 -30.52 12.93
C SER A 216 -41.29 -31.77 12.24
N ARG A 217 -40.52 -32.60 12.98
CA ARG A 217 -40.58 -34.06 12.78
C ARG A 217 -41.30 -34.81 13.92
N LEU A 218 -42.15 -34.11 14.68
CA LEU A 218 -42.98 -34.72 15.72
C LEU A 218 -44.37 -35.12 15.21
N GLU A 219 -44.87 -34.55 14.10
CA GLU A 219 -46.20 -34.85 13.56
C GLU A 219 -46.33 -36.18 12.77
N GLY A 220 -45.24 -36.92 12.55
CA GLY A 220 -45.22 -38.13 11.73
C GLY A 220 -44.90 -39.43 12.46
N LEU A 221 -44.73 -39.39 13.78
CA LEU A 221 -44.52 -40.61 14.57
C LEU A 221 -45.89 -41.23 14.88
N PRO A 222 -46.11 -42.53 14.63
CA PRO A 222 -47.32 -43.19 15.10
C PRO A 222 -47.41 -43.02 16.61
N ALA A 223 -48.60 -42.71 17.13
CA ALA A 223 -48.83 -42.61 18.57
C ALA A 223 -48.31 -43.89 19.23
N ALA A 224 -47.28 -43.76 20.08
CA ALA A 224 -46.78 -44.87 20.86
C ALA A 224 -47.96 -45.42 21.68
N GLY A 225 -48.32 -46.69 21.42
CA GLY A 225 -49.31 -47.39 22.22
C GLY A 225 -48.83 -47.39 23.68
N ASN A 226 -49.76 -47.17 24.61
CA ASN A 226 -49.50 -47.32 26.04
C ASN A 226 -49.13 -48.77 26.35
N THR A 227 -47.84 -49.09 26.26
CA THR A 227 -47.24 -50.28 26.86
C THR A 227 -46.22 -49.81 27.87
N GLU A 228 -46.40 -50.24 29.12
CA GLU A 228 -45.54 -49.90 30.24
C GLU A 228 -44.07 -50.19 29.92
N LEU A 229 -43.24 -49.14 29.92
CA LEU A 229 -41.81 -49.25 29.70
C LEU A 229 -41.16 -49.80 30.96
N ASN A 230 -40.76 -51.07 30.88
CA ASN A 230 -39.84 -51.67 31.84
C ASN A 230 -38.49 -50.93 31.72
N LYS A 231 -38.01 -50.41 32.85
CA LYS A 231 -36.84 -49.54 32.96
C LYS A 231 -35.58 -50.36 32.72
N SER A 232 -35.04 -50.36 31.50
CA SER A 232 -33.70 -50.90 31.21
C SER A 232 -32.72 -49.74 31.00
N HIS A 233 -31.96 -49.52 32.07
CA HIS A 233 -30.61 -48.99 32.18
C HIS A 233 -29.87 -48.64 30.86
N VAL A 234 -29.39 -47.40 30.82
CA VAL A 234 -28.36 -46.86 29.92
C VAL A 234 -27.01 -47.52 30.21
N PRO A 235 -26.28 -47.96 29.17
CA PRO A 235 -24.82 -47.93 29.21
C PRO A 235 -24.28 -47.39 27.87
N GLU A 236 -24.15 -46.08 27.75
CA GLU A 236 -23.40 -45.45 26.65
C GLU A 236 -22.26 -44.54 27.16
N GLU A 237 -22.17 -44.27 28.47
CA GLU A 237 -21.08 -43.47 29.05
C GLU A 237 -19.84 -44.30 29.47
N GLU A 238 -19.99 -45.61 29.73
CA GLU A 238 -18.85 -46.46 30.12
C GLU A 238 -17.93 -46.83 28.94
N ASP A 239 -18.44 -46.81 27.70
CA ASP A 239 -17.66 -47.21 26.52
C ASP A 239 -16.67 -46.10 26.08
N GLU A 240 -17.08 -44.83 26.21
CA GLU A 240 -16.23 -43.69 25.86
C GLU A 240 -15.03 -43.52 26.80
N GLU A 241 -15.20 -43.77 28.10
CA GLU A 241 -14.11 -43.64 29.08
C GLU A 241 -13.08 -44.78 28.95
N ALA A 242 -13.54 -45.99 28.60
CA ALA A 242 -12.67 -47.13 28.32
C ALA A 242 -11.82 -46.93 27.06
N GLU A 243 -12.39 -46.35 26.00
CA GLU A 243 -11.64 -46.00 24.78
C GLU A 243 -10.58 -44.91 25.04
N LEU A 244 -10.92 -43.89 25.84
CA LEU A 244 -10.00 -42.81 26.21
C LEU A 244 -8.82 -43.30 27.07
N ALA A 245 -9.06 -44.27 27.96
CA ALA A 245 -8.01 -44.90 28.77
C ALA A 245 -7.04 -45.73 27.90
N LYS A 246 -7.55 -46.45 26.90
CA LYS A 246 -6.75 -47.24 25.96
C LYS A 246 -5.83 -46.34 25.11
N LEU A 247 -6.35 -45.22 24.61
CA LEU A 247 -5.58 -44.23 23.84
C LEU A 247 -4.46 -43.57 24.68
N LYS A 248 -4.72 -43.30 25.96
CA LYS A 248 -3.71 -42.77 26.89
C LYS A 248 -2.61 -43.78 27.22
N ALA A 249 -2.95 -45.07 27.33
CA ALA A 249 -1.98 -46.14 27.56
C ALA A 249 -1.07 -46.37 26.34
N GLU A 250 -1.59 -46.19 25.13
CA GLU A 250 -0.82 -46.33 23.88
C GLU A 250 0.19 -45.18 23.65
N MET A 251 -0.09 -43.98 24.16
CA MET A 251 0.86 -42.85 24.12
C MET A 251 1.92 -42.86 25.23
N ALA A 252 1.81 -43.76 26.21
CA ALA A 252 2.72 -43.86 27.34
C ALA A 252 3.76 -45.00 27.21
N MET A 253 3.78 -45.72 26.08
CA MET A 253 4.91 -46.54 25.62
C MET A 253 5.69 -45.81 24.53
#